data_AF-A0A2R6G046-F1
#
_entry.id   AF-A0A2R6G046-F1
#
_cell.length_a   1.000
_cell.length_b   1.000
_cell.length_c   1.000
_cell.angle_alpha   90.00
_cell.angle_beta   90.00
_cell.angle_gamma   90.00
#
_symmetry.space_group_name_H-M   'P 1'
#
loop_
_entity.id
_entity.type
_entity.pdbx_description
1 polymer ?
#
loop_
_entity_poly.entity_id
_entity_poly.type
_entity_poly.pdbx_seq_one_letter_code
_entity_poly.pdbx_strand_id
1 'polypeptide(L)'
;MSATEQNRLDEEQSPYLRQHADNPVNWQPWDDDALDAARERDVPIFLSIGYSACHWCHVMEDESFEDEGVAERLNEEFVPI
;
A
#
# COMPACT_ATOMS: atom_id res chain seq x y z
N MET A 1 -17.17 -5.88 2.32
CA MET A 1 -16.03 -5.04 2.72
C MET A 1 -15.00 -5.26 1.64
N SER A 2 -14.59 -4.19 0.95
CA SER A 2 -13.61 -4.29 -0.14
C SER A 2 -12.26 -4.65 0.47
N ALA A 3 -11.48 -5.50 -0.20
CA ALA A 3 -10.15 -5.90 0.26
C ALA A 3 -9.23 -4.67 0.53
N THR A 4 -9.54 -3.53 -0.10
CA THR A 4 -8.75 -2.30 -0.05
C THR A 4 -9.23 -1.25 0.97
N GLU A 5 -10.15 -1.58 1.87
CA GLU A 5 -10.65 -0.64 2.90
C GLU A 5 -9.66 -0.44 4.06
N GLN A 6 -8.68 -1.32 4.21
CA GLN A 6 -7.64 -1.25 5.22
C GLN A 6 -6.30 -1.77 4.66
N ASN A 7 -5.21 -1.40 5.32
CA ASN A 7 -3.89 -2.00 5.10
C ASN A 7 -3.91 -3.48 5.52
N ARG A 8 -3.26 -4.35 4.72
CA ARG A 8 -3.16 -5.81 4.96
C ARG A 8 -1.71 -6.30 5.16
N LEU A 9 -0.74 -5.40 5.23
CA LEU A 9 0.67 -5.79 5.31
C LEU A 9 1.11 -6.31 6.70
N ASP A 10 0.25 -6.23 7.71
CA ASP A 10 0.49 -6.81 9.03
C ASP A 10 0.54 -8.36 8.99
N GLU A 11 -0.17 -8.97 8.04
CA GLU A 11 -0.23 -10.43 7.85
C GLU A 11 0.97 -10.98 7.04
N GLU A 12 1.73 -10.12 6.38
CA GLU A 12 2.83 -10.52 5.51
C GLU A 12 4.03 -11.11 6.27
N GLN A 13 4.80 -11.99 5.65
CA GLN A 13 5.97 -12.59 6.31
C GLN A 13 7.23 -11.72 6.22
N SER A 14 7.26 -10.80 5.27
CA SER A 14 8.40 -9.92 5.04
C SER A 14 8.51 -8.86 6.14
N PRO A 15 9.65 -8.74 6.84
CA PRO A 15 9.87 -7.67 7.80
C PRO A 15 9.78 -6.27 7.18
N TYR A 16 10.10 -6.15 5.88
CA TYR A 16 9.99 -4.89 5.15
C TYR A 16 8.52 -4.50 4.94
N LEU A 17 7.66 -5.45 4.57
CA LEU A 17 6.23 -5.15 4.36
C LEU A 17 5.55 -4.81 5.67
N ARG A 18 5.85 -5.54 6.75
CA ARG A 18 5.31 -5.23 8.09
C ARG A 18 5.71 -3.86 8.61
N GLN A 19 6.83 -3.30 8.17
CA GLN A 19 7.22 -1.92 8.55
C GLN A 19 6.19 -0.90 8.06
N HIS A 20 5.54 -1.17 6.93
CA HIS A 20 4.52 -0.31 6.32
C HIS A 20 3.09 -0.62 6.80
N ALA A 21 2.90 -1.51 7.78
CA ALA A 21 1.58 -1.97 8.21
C ALA A 21 0.75 -0.88 8.93
N ASP A 22 1.42 0.07 9.57
CA ASP A 22 0.78 1.18 10.29
C ASP A 22 0.59 2.42 9.40
N ASN A 23 0.98 2.36 8.12
CA ASN A 23 0.84 3.49 7.20
C ASN A 23 -0.65 3.76 6.90
N PRO A 24 -1.06 5.05 6.79
CA PRO A 24 -2.43 5.43 6.44
C PRO A 24 -2.83 4.99 5.02
N VAL A 25 -1.86 4.68 4.16
CA VAL A 25 -2.11 4.05 2.87
C VAL A 25 -2.60 2.62 3.10
N ASN A 26 -3.71 2.25 2.46
CA ASN A 26 -4.29 0.91 2.50
C ASN A 26 -3.48 -0.05 1.61
N TRP A 27 -2.24 -0.31 2.00
CA TRP A 27 -1.35 -1.22 1.26
C TRP A 27 -1.90 -2.64 1.21
N GLN A 28 -1.77 -3.23 0.03
CA GLN A 28 -2.23 -4.57 -0.28
C GLN A 28 -1.01 -5.44 -0.64
N PRO A 29 -0.95 -6.71 -0.22
CA PRO A 29 0.01 -7.63 -0.83
C PRO A 29 -0.31 -7.85 -2.31
N TRP A 30 0.69 -8.30 -3.06
CA TRP A 30 0.47 -8.75 -4.43
C TRP A 30 -0.27 -10.10 -4.43
N ASP A 31 -1.60 -10.04 -4.47
CA ASP A 31 -2.50 -11.21 -4.47
C ASP A 31 -3.70 -11.04 -5.41
N ASP A 32 -4.48 -12.11 -5.59
CA ASP A 32 -5.65 -12.09 -6.48
C ASP A 32 -6.73 -11.11 -5.96
N ASP A 33 -6.87 -10.96 -4.64
CA ASP A 33 -7.84 -10.04 -4.02
C ASP A 33 -7.55 -8.57 -4.37
N ALA A 34 -6.28 -8.14 -4.36
CA ALA A 34 -5.88 -6.78 -4.75
C ALA A 34 -6.10 -6.54 -6.25
N LEU A 35 -5.77 -7.53 -7.08
CA LEU A 35 -5.95 -7.45 -8.53
C LEU A 35 -7.43 -7.40 -8.93
N ASP A 36 -8.28 -8.17 -8.25
CA ASP A 36 -9.72 -8.17 -8.47
C ASP A 36 -10.36 -6.88 -7.94
N ALA A 37 -9.92 -6.36 -6.79
CA ALA A 37 -10.38 -5.07 -6.29
C ALA A 37 -10.10 -3.92 -7.27
N ALA A 38 -8.94 -3.92 -7.95
CA ALA A 38 -8.63 -2.91 -8.96
C ALA A 38 -9.59 -2.99 -10.16
N ARG A 39 -9.95 -4.22 -10.59
CA ARG A 39 -10.92 -4.46 -11.67
C ARG A 39 -12.34 -4.06 -11.27
N GLU A 40 -12.76 -4.38 -10.04
CA GLU A 40 -14.10 -4.07 -9.53
C GLU A 40 -14.30 -2.57 -9.33
N ARG A 41 -13.28 -1.88 -8.82
CA ARG A 41 -13.29 -0.42 -8.60
C ARG A 41 -13.05 0.38 -9.88
N ASP A 42 -12.57 -0.25 -10.96
CA ASP A 42 -12.17 0.40 -12.21
C ASP A 42 -11.12 1.53 -11.99
N VAL A 43 -10.12 1.24 -11.16
CA VAL A 43 -9.02 2.15 -10.84
C VAL A 43 -7.66 1.50 -11.08
N PRO A 44 -6.60 2.27 -11.40
CA PRO A 44 -5.26 1.73 -11.59
C PRO A 44 -4.65 1.15 -10.30
N ILE A 45 -3.66 0.28 -10.49
CA ILE A 45 -2.78 -0.20 -9.42
C ILE A 45 -1.62 0.78 -9.23
N PHE A 46 -1.36 1.18 -8.00
CA PHE A 46 -0.14 1.87 -7.61
C PHE A 46 0.83 0.83 -7.03
N LEU A 47 1.80 0.39 -7.83
CA LEU A 47 2.78 -0.62 -7.42
C LEU A 47 4.06 0.03 -6.86
N SER A 48 4.30 -0.15 -5.56
CA SER A 48 5.51 0.28 -4.86
C SER A 48 6.42 -0.93 -4.59
N ILE A 49 7.68 -0.85 -5.02
CA ILE A 49 8.64 -1.95 -4.84
C ILE A 49 9.86 -1.42 -4.11
N GLY A 50 10.17 -2.03 -2.97
CA GLY A 50 11.32 -1.67 -2.15
C GLY A 50 11.93 -2.85 -1.39
N TYR A 51 12.91 -2.54 -0.55
CA TYR A 51 13.60 -3.50 0.31
C TYR A 51 14.20 -2.78 1.53
N SER A 52 14.41 -3.50 2.63
CA SER A 52 14.73 -2.91 3.94
C SER A 52 16.02 -2.07 4.00
N ALA A 53 17.01 -2.31 3.14
CA ALA A 53 18.26 -1.56 3.11
C ALA A 53 18.27 -0.40 2.09
N CYS A 54 17.12 -0.09 1.50
CA CYS A 54 16.95 0.98 0.52
C CYS A 54 16.79 2.33 1.22
N HIS A 55 17.81 3.20 1.16
CA HIS A 55 17.75 4.53 1.78
C HIS A 55 16.57 5.38 1.27
N TRP A 56 16.31 5.37 -0.04
CA TRP A 56 15.26 6.19 -0.64
C TRP A 56 13.84 5.65 -0.42
N CYS A 57 13.70 4.36 -0.09
CA CYS A 57 12.42 3.76 0.23
C CYS A 57 11.92 4.25 1.60
N HIS A 58 12.84 4.39 2.57
CA HIS A 58 12.54 5.01 3.86
C HIS A 58 12.20 6.50 3.72
N VAL A 59 12.94 7.26 2.90
CA VAL A 59 12.62 8.69 2.67
C VAL A 59 11.24 8.87 2.02
N MET A 60 10.87 8.02 1.06
CA MET A 60 9.55 8.08 0.42
C MET A 60 8.42 7.68 1.37
N GLU A 61 8.67 6.73 2.26
CA GLU A 61 7.73 6.39 3.34
C GLU A 61 7.49 7.61 4.25
N ASP A 62 8.55 8.14 4.84
CA ASP A 62 8.49 9.25 5.81
C ASP A 62 7.85 10.51 5.21
N GLU A 63 8.13 10.84 3.95
CA GLU A 63 7.66 12.09 3.32
C GLU A 63 6.32 11.96 2.59
N SER A 64 5.84 10.74 2.31
CA SER A 64 4.66 10.56 1.45
C SER A 64 3.69 9.49 1.94
N PHE A 65 4.15 8.31 2.34
CA PHE A 65 3.22 7.24 2.71
C PHE A 65 2.67 7.36 4.13
N GLU A 66 3.32 8.14 4.99
CA GLU A 66 2.81 8.53 6.31
C GLU A 66 1.94 9.81 6.29
N ASP A 67 1.93 10.57 5.19
CA ASP A 67 1.11 11.78 5.06
C ASP A 67 -0.36 11.41 4.79
N GLU A 68 -1.26 11.82 5.67
CA GLU A 68 -2.69 11.52 5.57
C GLU A 68 -3.33 12.03 4.27
N GLY A 69 -2.90 13.19 3.75
CA GLY A 69 -3.45 13.78 2.54
C GLY A 69 -3.00 13.05 1.27
N VAL A 70 -1.74 12.60 1.23
CA VAL A 70 -1.25 11.72 0.17
C VAL A 70 -1.94 10.36 0.24
N ALA A 71 -2.07 9.79 1.44
CA ALA A 71 -2.70 8.51 1.65
C ALA A 71 -4.18 8.50 1.26
N GLU A 72 -4.95 9.53 1.61
CA GLU A 72 -6.35 9.67 1.20
C GLU A 72 -6.47 9.61 -0.33
N ARG A 73 -5.64 10.38 -1.04
CA ARG A 73 -5.63 10.37 -2.51
C ARG A 73 -5.25 9.02 -3.09
N LEU A 74 -4.23 8.35 -2.54
CA LEU A 74 -3.82 7.02 -2.99
C LEU A 74 -4.92 5.98 -2.76
N ASN A 75 -5.58 6.03 -1.61
CA ASN A 75 -6.64 5.11 -1.24
C ASN A 75 -7.89 5.32 -2.12
N GLU A 76 -8.22 6.56 -2.47
CA GLU A 76 -9.35 6.90 -3.34
C GLU A 76 -9.10 6.54 -4.80
N GLU A 77 -7.94 6.94 -5.34
CA GLU A 77 -7.66 6.91 -6.78
C GLU A 77 -7.00 5.61 -7.25
N PHE A 78 -6.47 4.78 -6.35
CA PHE A 78 -5.71 3.58 -6.69
C PHE A 78 -6.06 2.35 -5.83
N VAL A 79 -5.55 1.20 -6.26
CA VAL A 79 -5.23 0.07 -5.37
C VAL A 79 -3.73 0.11 -5.08
N PRO A 80 -3.30 0.54 -3.87
CA PRO A 80 -1.90 0.55 -3.47
C PRO A 80 -1.39 -0.87 -3.20
N ILE A 81 -0.34 -1.29 -3.89
CA ILE A 81 0.32 -2.60 -3.74
C ILE A 81 1.80 -2.38 -3.43
#